data_AF-A0A7J2Z2A0-F1
#
_entry.id   AF-A0A7J2Z2A0-F1
#
_cell.length_a   1.000
_cell.length_b   1.000
_cell.length_c   1.000
_cell.angle_alpha   90.00
_cell.angle_beta   90.00
_cell.angle_gamma   90.00
#
_symmetry.space_group_name_H-M   'P 1'
#
loop_
_entity.id
_entity.type
_entity.pdbx_description
1 polymer ?
#
loop_
_entity_poly.entity_id
_entity_poly.type
_entity_poly.pdbx_seq_one_letter_code
_entity_poly.pdbx_strand_id
1 'polypeptide(L)'
;MMIGMLWKLLVFLTAISIIVFFLTPEASLGYLLKLFLLNWAVILLTTVTWPHIRGVRKGDPLVVRGEPMIKMLGLVFSFPSAVAMSNGRLNGYIEVKLIDGSIGIAKVVKYEGVFSNAEVEILEQHAPAIEIKKEMI
;
A
#
# COMPACT_ATOMS: atom_id res chain seq x y z
N MET A 1 -8.20 3.23 -3.31
CA MET A 1 -7.87 3.05 -4.76
C MET A 1 -7.61 1.59 -5.14
N MET A 2 -6.86 0.82 -4.34
CA MET A 2 -6.49 -0.57 -4.64
C MET A 2 -7.68 -1.53 -4.79
N ILE A 3 -8.69 -1.45 -3.93
CA ILE A 3 -9.90 -2.31 -3.99
C ILE A 3 -10.63 -2.18 -5.33
N GLY A 4 -10.80 -0.96 -5.85
CA GLY A 4 -11.45 -0.76 -7.14
C GLY A 4 -10.65 -1.34 -8.32
N MET A 5 -9.32 -1.35 -8.22
CA MET A 5 -8.45 -1.97 -9.22
C MET A 5 -8.54 -3.50 -9.16
N LEU A 6 -8.51 -4.08 -7.96
CA LEU A 6 -8.65 -5.53 -7.77
C LEU A 6 -10.00 -6.04 -8.27
N TRP A 7 -11.08 -5.28 -8.06
CA TRP A 7 -12.39 -5.61 -8.60
C TRP A 7 -12.41 -5.62 -10.14
N LYS A 8 -11.87 -4.58 -10.77
CA LYS A 8 -11.75 -4.51 -12.23
C LYS A 8 -10.93 -5.68 -12.79
N LEU A 9 -9.82 -6.01 -12.12
CA LEU A 9 -8.98 -7.15 -12.49
C LEU A 9 -9.74 -8.48 -12.38
N LEU A 10 -10.48 -8.70 -11.29
CA LEU A 10 -11.30 -9.89 -11.10
C LEU A 10 -12.35 -10.04 -12.21
N VAL A 11 -13.10 -8.97 -12.51
CA VAL A 11 -14.11 -8.96 -13.58
C VAL A 11 -13.47 -9.28 -14.93
N PHE A 12 -12.34 -8.66 -15.24
CA PHE A 12 -11.59 -8.91 -16.48
C PHE A 12 -11.11 -10.38 -16.60
N LEU A 13 -10.50 -10.93 -15.55
CA LEU A 13 -10.04 -12.32 -15.52
C LEU A 13 -11.21 -13.32 -15.61
N THR A 14 -12.34 -12.98 -14.99
CA THR A 14 -13.57 -13.78 -15.06
C THR A 14 -14.12 -13.80 -16.48
N ALA A 15 -14.17 -12.65 -17.16
CA ALA A 15 -14.59 -12.56 -18.56
C ALA A 15 -13.68 -13.40 -19.48
N ILE A 16 -12.36 -13.31 -19.31
CA ILE A 16 -11.40 -14.15 -20.03
C ILE A 16 -11.66 -15.64 -19.76
N SER A 17 -11.87 -16.01 -18.50
CA SER A 17 -12.11 -17.40 -18.12
C SER A 17 -13.37 -17.98 -18.79
N ILE A 18 -14.43 -17.18 -18.89
CA ILE A 18 -15.67 -17.58 -19.59
C ILE A 18 -15.43 -17.72 -21.09
N ILE A 19 -14.70 -16.80 -21.71
CA ILE A 19 -14.34 -16.88 -23.14
C ILE A 19 -13.52 -18.15 -23.41
N VAL A 20 -12.50 -18.41 -22.60
CA VAL A 20 -11.65 -19.60 -22.71
C VAL A 20 -12.48 -20.88 -22.53
N PHE A 21 -13.36 -20.93 -21.53
CA PHE A 21 -14.26 -22.06 -21.31
C PHE A 21 -15.18 -22.31 -22.52
N PHE A 22 -15.77 -21.25 -23.09
CA PHE A 22 -16.66 -21.35 -24.24
C PHE A 22 -15.95 -21.83 -25.51
N LEU A 23 -14.70 -21.42 -25.72
CA LEU A 23 -13.90 -21.78 -26.89
C LEU A 23 -13.23 -23.15 -26.77
N THR A 24 -13.18 -23.75 -25.58
CA THR A 24 -12.52 -25.04 -25.36
C THR A 24 -13.53 -26.17 -25.56
N PRO A 25 -13.38 -27.01 -26.61
CA PRO A 25 -14.28 -28.15 -26.82
C PRO A 25 -14.21 -29.12 -25.64
N GLU A 26 -15.33 -29.73 -25.29
CA GLU A 26 -15.43 -30.75 -24.23
C GLU A 26 -15.01 -30.25 -22.83
N ALA A 27 -14.92 -28.93 -22.61
CA ALA A 27 -14.59 -28.38 -21.31
C ALA A 27 -15.67 -28.71 -20.26
N SER A 28 -15.25 -29.39 -19.20
CA SER A 28 -16.13 -29.70 -18.07
C SER A 28 -16.31 -28.51 -17.14
N LEU A 29 -17.37 -28.54 -16.32
CA LEU A 29 -17.55 -27.56 -15.23
C LEU A 29 -16.34 -27.50 -14.28
N GLY A 30 -15.63 -28.62 -14.09
CA GLY A 30 -14.41 -28.67 -13.29
C GLY A 30 -13.26 -27.85 -13.89
N TYR A 31 -13.19 -27.72 -15.22
CA TYR A 31 -12.24 -26.84 -15.88
C TYR A 31 -12.53 -25.37 -15.60
N LEU A 32 -13.81 -24.96 -15.67
CA LEU A 32 -14.22 -23.59 -15.32
C LEU A 32 -13.88 -23.25 -13.86
N LEU A 33 -14.08 -24.19 -12.92
CA LEU A 33 -13.71 -23.99 -11.52
C LEU A 33 -12.20 -23.78 -11.35
N LYS A 34 -11.36 -24.53 -12.07
CA LYS A 34 -9.89 -24.34 -12.05
C LYS A 34 -9.50 -22.94 -12.54
N LEU A 35 -10.15 -22.43 -13.58
CA LEU A 35 -9.92 -21.07 -14.06
C LEU A 35 -10.31 -20.02 -13.02
N PHE A 36 -11.43 -20.20 -12.31
CA PHE A 36 -11.79 -19.30 -11.21
C PHE A 36 -10.80 -19.35 -10.04
N LEU A 37 -10.33 -20.53 -9.66
CA LEU A 37 -9.29 -20.67 -8.64
C LEU A 37 -7.98 -20.01 -9.07
N LEU A 38 -7.63 -20.09 -10.36
CA LEU A 38 -6.49 -19.40 -10.92
C LEU A 38 -6.64 -17.87 -10.82
N ASN A 39 -7.83 -17.34 -11.10
CA ASN A 39 -8.11 -15.91 -10.95
C ASN A 39 -7.90 -15.45 -9.50
N TRP A 40 -8.38 -16.23 -8.52
CA TRP A 40 -8.14 -15.95 -7.10
C TRP A 40 -6.65 -15.97 -6.75
N ALA A 41 -5.89 -16.94 -7.26
CA ALA A 41 -4.45 -16.99 -7.07
C ALA A 41 -3.76 -15.72 -7.61
N VAL A 42 -4.15 -15.27 -8.81
CA VAL A 42 -3.63 -14.02 -9.41
C VAL A 42 -3.97 -12.80 -8.56
N ILE A 43 -5.18 -12.72 -8.03
CA ILE A 43 -5.60 -11.60 -7.17
C ILE A 43 -4.79 -11.58 -5.88
N LEU A 44 -4.67 -12.72 -5.19
CA LEU A 44 -3.89 -12.83 -3.96
C LEU A 44 -2.41 -12.50 -4.20
N LEU A 45 -1.84 -12.95 -5.32
CA LEU A 45 -0.47 -12.59 -5.69
C LEU A 45 -0.34 -11.09 -5.95
N THR A 46 -1.31 -10.50 -6.65
CA THR A 46 -1.34 -9.07 -6.92
C THR A 46 -1.40 -8.27 -5.62
N THR A 47 -2.22 -8.66 -4.65
CA THR A 47 -2.32 -7.90 -3.39
C THR A 47 -1.02 -7.91 -2.60
N VAL A 48 -0.25 -8.99 -2.63
CA VAL A 48 1.06 -9.09 -1.96
C VAL A 48 2.15 -8.33 -2.72
N THR A 49 2.18 -8.43 -4.04
CA THR A 49 3.24 -7.83 -4.87
C THR A 49 3.01 -6.34 -5.17
N TRP A 50 1.77 -5.87 -5.12
CA TRP A 50 1.40 -4.51 -5.52
C TRP A 50 2.14 -3.40 -4.74
N PRO A 51 2.30 -3.47 -3.41
CA PRO A 51 3.07 -2.48 -2.66
C PRO A 51 4.52 -2.35 -3.16
N HIS A 52 5.15 -3.48 -3.52
CA HIS A 52 6.52 -3.50 -4.04
C HIS A 52 6.64 -2.87 -5.43
N ILE A 53 5.62 -3.03 -6.29
CA ILE A 53 5.61 -2.45 -7.64
C ILE A 53 5.30 -0.95 -7.58
N ARG A 54 4.27 -0.57 -6.82
CA ARG A 54 3.81 0.82 -6.70
C ARG A 54 4.84 1.70 -5.98
N GLY A 55 5.48 1.17 -4.94
CA GLY A 55 6.27 1.95 -4.00
C GLY A 55 5.42 2.93 -3.17
N VAL A 56 6.12 3.86 -2.51
CA VAL A 56 5.49 4.98 -1.79
C VAL A 56 5.24 6.12 -2.76
N ARG A 57 4.04 6.68 -2.77
CA ARG A 57 3.73 7.90 -3.51
C ARG A 57 3.51 9.08 -2.57
N LYS A 58 3.76 10.28 -3.07
CA LYS A 58 3.40 11.52 -2.38
C LYS A 58 1.92 11.50 -1.97
N GLY A 59 1.67 11.86 -0.72
CA GLY A 59 0.36 11.81 -0.08
C GLY A 59 -0.02 10.46 0.51
N ASP A 60 0.79 9.41 0.33
CA ASP A 60 0.53 8.14 0.99
C ASP A 60 0.75 8.25 2.51
N PRO A 61 -0.15 7.68 3.32
CA PRO A 61 0.05 7.54 4.75
C PRO A 61 1.18 6.55 5.05
N LEU A 62 1.99 6.87 6.05
CA LEU A 62 3.19 6.14 6.46
C LEU A 62 3.15 5.89 7.97
N VAL A 63 3.86 4.84 8.40
CA VAL A 63 4.02 4.48 9.81
C VAL A 63 5.49 4.68 10.17
N VAL A 64 5.76 5.45 11.22
CA VAL A 64 7.13 5.62 11.72
C VAL A 64 7.52 4.41 12.57
N ARG A 65 8.72 3.89 12.33
CA ARG A 65 9.30 2.78 13.07
C ARG A 65 9.37 3.08 14.56
N GLY A 66 8.85 2.17 15.39
CA GLY A 66 8.87 2.30 16.85
C GLY A 66 7.59 2.88 17.46
N GLU A 67 6.60 3.26 16.65
CA GLU A 67 5.30 3.68 17.16
C GLU A 67 4.43 2.49 17.61
N PRO A 68 3.54 2.71 18.61
CA PRO A 68 2.73 1.64 19.18
C PRO A 68 1.73 1.08 18.15
N MET A 69 1.90 -0.20 17.83
CA MET A 69 0.94 -0.95 17.01
C MET A 69 -0.18 -1.50 17.88
N ILE A 70 -1.43 -1.33 17.44
CA ILE A 70 -2.58 -1.93 18.12
C ILE A 70 -2.79 -3.34 17.55
N LYS A 71 -2.72 -4.35 18.41
CA LYS A 71 -3.13 -5.72 18.07
C LYS A 71 -4.61 -5.90 18.39
N MET A 72 -5.45 -6.10 17.38
CA MET A 72 -6.86 -6.44 17.56
C MET A 72 -7.18 -7.71 16.76
N LEU A 73 -7.79 -8.72 17.41
CA LEU A 73 -8.17 -9.98 16.74
C LEU A 73 -7.01 -10.70 16.01
N GLY A 74 -5.80 -10.63 16.55
CA GLY A 74 -4.60 -11.24 15.93
C GLY A 74 -4.07 -10.50 14.70
N LEU A 75 -4.73 -9.41 14.28
CA LEU A 75 -4.27 -8.50 13.25
C LEU A 75 -3.55 -7.31 13.89
N VAL A 76 -2.36 -7.01 13.36
CA VAL A 76 -1.56 -5.85 13.75
C VAL A 76 -2.03 -4.67 12.91
N PHE A 77 -2.54 -3.64 13.57
CA PHE A 77 -2.94 -2.39 12.93
C PHE A 77 -1.99 -1.27 13.36
N SER A 78 -1.33 -0.68 12.36
CA SER A 78 -0.46 0.47 12.53
C SER A 78 -1.23 1.72 12.10
N PHE A 79 -1.38 2.70 13.00
CA PHE A 79 -1.99 3.98 12.65
C PHE A 79 -0.98 4.83 11.88
N PRO A 80 -1.40 5.49 10.79
CA PRO A 80 -0.49 6.32 10.04
C PRO A 80 -0.09 7.55 10.86
N SER A 81 1.22 7.77 10.96
CA SER A 81 1.84 8.81 11.78
C SER A 81 2.72 9.77 11.02
N ALA A 82 2.89 9.51 9.73
CA ALA A 82 3.51 10.43 8.80
C ALA A 82 2.79 10.39 7.44
N VAL A 83 3.04 11.40 6.62
CA VAL A 83 2.57 11.48 5.23
C VAL A 83 3.76 11.67 4.32
N ALA A 84 3.83 10.90 3.24
CA ALA A 84 4.88 11.03 2.24
C ALA A 84 4.79 12.38 1.51
N MET A 85 5.86 13.17 1.50
CA MET A 85 5.95 14.43 0.75
C MET A 85 6.57 14.24 -0.63
N SER A 86 7.25 13.11 -0.84
CA SER A 86 7.91 12.72 -2.09
C SER A 86 7.63 11.24 -2.43
N ASN A 87 7.89 10.86 -3.68
CA ASN A 87 7.79 9.46 -4.11
C ASN A 87 9.06 8.70 -3.73
N GLY A 88 8.91 7.42 -3.38
CA GLY A 88 10.06 6.58 -3.08
C GLY A 88 9.78 5.10 -3.18
N ARG A 89 10.82 4.30 -2.96
CA ARG A 89 10.78 2.83 -2.98
C ARG A 89 11.49 2.28 -1.76
N LEU A 90 11.36 0.98 -1.55
CA LEU A 90 12.07 0.24 -0.51
C LEU A 90 13.55 0.58 -0.51
N ASN A 91 14.12 0.79 0.68
CA ASN A 91 15.49 1.26 0.92
C ASN A 91 15.84 2.65 0.40
N GLY A 92 14.90 3.37 -0.23
CA GLY A 92 15.06 4.75 -0.66
C GLY A 92 14.76 5.76 0.44
N TYR A 93 15.22 6.99 0.23
CA TYR A 93 15.00 8.13 1.10
C TYR A 93 13.85 8.98 0.58
N ILE A 94 12.93 9.36 1.46
CA ILE A 94 11.78 10.21 1.14
C ILE A 94 11.63 11.30 2.18
N GLU A 95 11.23 12.49 1.72
CA GLU A 95 10.70 13.52 2.60
C GLU A 95 9.34 13.09 3.15
N VAL A 96 9.16 13.27 4.46
CA VAL A 96 7.93 12.95 5.19
C VAL A 96 7.50 14.13 6.06
N LYS A 97 6.20 14.29 6.23
CA LYS A 97 5.60 15.21 7.18
C LYS A 97 5.01 14.42 8.34
N LEU A 98 5.44 14.74 9.56
CA LEU A 98 4.97 14.11 10.78
C LEU A 98 3.66 14.75 11.26
N ILE A 99 2.94 14.08 12.19
CA ILE A 99 1.69 14.60 12.76
C ILE A 99 1.89 15.98 13.43
N ASP A 100 3.06 16.21 14.04
CA ASP A 100 3.43 17.47 14.68
C ASP A 100 3.69 18.63 13.69
N GLY A 101 3.64 18.35 12.38
CA GLY A 101 3.88 19.31 11.32
C GLY A 101 5.36 19.49 10.94
N SER A 102 6.28 18.82 11.65
CA SER A 102 7.69 18.80 11.29
C SER A 102 7.91 18.03 9.98
N ILE A 103 8.96 18.41 9.26
CA ILE A 103 9.36 17.78 7.99
C ILE A 103 10.70 17.12 8.23
N GLY A 104 10.86 15.89 7.73
CA GLY A 104 12.10 15.15 7.88
C GLY A 104 12.39 14.26 6.69
N ILE A 105 13.61 13.73 6.65
CA ILE A 105 14.02 12.70 5.70
C ILE A 105 13.91 11.36 6.42
N ALA A 106 13.15 10.44 5.82
CA ALA A 106 12.99 9.09 6.32
C ALA A 106 13.35 8.06 5.24
N LYS A 107 13.88 6.92 5.68
CA LYS A 107 14.16 5.78 4.81
C LYS A 107 12.98 4.81 4.83
N VAL A 108 12.55 4.35 3.66
CA VAL A 108 11.53 3.30 3.55
C VAL A 108 12.16 1.96 3.92
N VAL A 109 11.78 1.40 5.07
CA VAL A 109 12.37 0.16 5.59
C VAL A 109 11.58 -1.06 5.12
N LYS A 110 10.25 -0.96 5.16
CA LYS A 110 9.37 -2.10 4.90
C LYS A 110 8.03 -1.64 4.35
N TYR A 111 7.38 -2.53 3.59
CA TYR A 111 5.95 -2.43 3.35
C TYR A 111 5.26 -3.37 4.32
N GLU A 112 4.52 -2.84 5.29
CA GLU A 112 3.77 -3.70 6.18
C GLU A 112 2.54 -4.24 5.45
N GLY A 113 2.43 -5.57 5.34
CA GLY A 113 1.20 -6.28 4.99
C GLY A 113 0.59 -6.04 3.59
N VAL A 114 -0.56 -6.70 3.38
CA VAL A 114 -1.37 -6.66 2.15
C VAL A 114 -2.16 -5.36 2.02
N PHE A 115 -2.45 -4.71 3.16
CA PHE A 115 -3.25 -3.49 3.27
C PHE A 115 -2.62 -2.42 4.16
N SER A 116 -1.42 -2.69 4.67
CA SER A 116 -0.81 -1.80 5.65
C SER A 116 0.15 -0.82 4.98
N ASN A 117 0.39 0.28 5.69
CA ASN A 117 1.15 1.41 5.19
C ASN A 117 2.65 1.06 5.12
N ALA A 118 3.41 1.86 4.37
CA ALA A 118 4.85 1.71 4.37
C ALA A 118 5.43 2.16 5.72
N GLU A 119 6.37 1.36 6.24
CA GLU A 119 7.12 1.66 7.45
C GLU A 119 8.39 2.43 7.09
N VAL A 120 8.61 3.53 7.79
CA VAL A 120 9.73 4.43 7.56
C VAL A 120 10.52 4.66 8.83
N GLU A 121 11.84 4.78 8.68
CA GLU A 121 12.77 5.13 9.75
C GLU A 121 13.27 6.56 9.53
N ILE A 122 13.03 7.44 10.51
CA ILE A 122 13.42 8.84 10.44
C ILE A 122 14.93 8.93 10.63
N LEU A 123 15.60 9.65 9.75
CA LEU A 123 17.05 9.86 9.80
C LEU A 123 17.40 11.29 10.22
N GLU A 124 16.66 12.27 9.69
CA GLU A 124 16.81 13.68 10.04
C GLU A 124 15.44 14.32 10.21
N GLN A 125 15.26 15.05 11.31
CA GLN A 125 14.05 15.81 11.60
C GLN A 125 14.40 17.30 11.60
N HIS A 126 13.72 18.09 10.77
CA HIS A 126 13.82 19.54 10.82
C HIS A 126 12.64 20.07 11.63
N ALA A 127 12.95 20.93 12.61
CA ALA A 127 11.97 21.53 13.50
C ALA A 127 10.84 22.19 12.69
N PRO A 128 9.58 22.16 13.19
CA PRO A 128 8.48 22.83 12.51
C PRO A 128 8.85 24.30 12.32
N ALA A 129 8.64 24.83 11.12
CA ALA A 129 8.69 26.26 10.88
C ALA A 129 7.56 26.91 11.68
N ILE A 130 7.83 27.22 12.95
CA ILE A 130 7.00 28.13 13.71
C ILE A 130 7.12 29.45 12.98
N GLU A 131 6.12 29.79 12.16
CA GLU A 131 5.90 31.16 11.76
C GLU A 131 5.73 31.96 13.05
N ILE A 132 6.83 32.56 13.51
CA ILE A 132 6.80 33.62 14.50
C ILE A 132 6.05 34.74 13.80
N LYS A 133 4.72 34.74 13.97
CA LYS A 133 3.86 35.85 13.61
C LYS A 133 4.37 37.02 14.43
N LYS A 134 5.23 37.82 13.79
CA LYS A 134 5.83 39.02 14.33
C LYS A 134 4.72 40.07 14.40
N GLU A 135 3.79 39.90 15.32
CA GLU A 135 2.92 40.98 15.78
C GLU A 135 3.80 41.90 16.64
N MET A 136 4.61 42.71 15.95
CA MET A 136 5.15 43.94 16.51
C MET A 136 3.96 44.89 16.67
N ILE A 137 3.63 45.15 17.94
CA ILE A 137 3.29 46.45 18.55
C ILE A 137 2.45 47.40 17.71
#